data_AF-A0A9D6T7M4-F1
#
_entry.id   AF-A0A9D6T7M4-F1
#
_cell.length_a   1.000
_cell.length_b   1.000
_cell.length_c   1.000
_cell.angle_alpha   90.00
_cell.angle_beta   90.00
_cell.angle_gamma   90.00
#
_symmetry.space_group_name_H-M   'P 1'
#
loop_
_entity.id
_entity.type
_entity.pdbx_description
1 polymer ?
#
loop_
_entity_poly.entity_id
_entity_poly.type
_entity_poly.pdbx_seq_one_letter_code
_entity_poly.pdbx_strand_id
1 'polypeptide(L)'
;MKVIKKGRPQKGWTKELKCTGEGNGDGGCGAKLLVEEGDLFRTESHALNETDYYITFRCPNCNALTDIDDRVGNISAHELPHYSAWRKRRRRSAAPTP
;
A
#
# COMPACT_ATOMS: atom_id res chain seq x y z
N MET A 1 23.72 -8.56 -22.41
CA MET A 1 22.29 -8.46 -22.82
C MET A 1 22.03 -7.07 -23.38
N LYS A 2 21.26 -6.93 -24.47
CA LYS A 2 20.91 -5.64 -25.09
C LYS A 2 19.40 -5.58 -25.33
N VAL A 3 18.76 -4.48 -24.94
CA VAL A 3 17.35 -4.23 -25.25
C VAL A 3 17.25 -3.89 -26.74
N ILE A 4 16.60 -4.75 -27.53
CA ILE A 4 16.40 -4.56 -28.98
C ILE A 4 15.16 -3.67 -29.24
N LYS A 5 14.16 -3.74 -28.37
CA LYS A 5 12.97 -2.89 -28.39
C LYS A 5 12.51 -2.65 -26.95
N LYS A 6 12.22 -1.39 -26.59
CA LYS A 6 11.65 -1.07 -25.28
C LYS A 6 10.24 -1.66 -25.17
N GLY A 7 9.96 -2.32 -24.04
CA GLY A 7 8.58 -2.70 -23.68
C GLY A 7 7.74 -1.49 -23.29
N ARG A 8 6.48 -1.72 -22.89
CA ARG A 8 5.63 -0.65 -22.34
C ARG A 8 6.31 0.03 -21.14
N PRO A 9 6.22 1.36 -20.99
CA PRO A 9 6.66 2.02 -19.77
C PRO A 9 5.94 1.38 -18.58
N GLN A 10 6.69 0.86 -17.62
CA GLN A 10 6.12 0.50 -16.33
C GLN A 10 5.92 1.83 -15.58
N LYS A 11 4.68 2.13 -15.20
CA LYS A 11 4.37 3.26 -14.32
C LYS A 11 4.38 2.74 -12.89
N GLY A 12 4.94 3.54 -11.99
CA GLY A 12 5.07 3.20 -10.57
C GLY A 12 6.41 2.56 -10.23
N TRP A 13 6.69 2.54 -8.94
CA TRP A 13 7.83 1.86 -8.35
C TRP A 13 7.34 0.63 -7.58
N THR A 14 8.28 -0.26 -7.27
CA THR A 14 8.06 -1.35 -6.32
C THR A 14 9.15 -1.30 -5.25
N LYS A 15 8.80 -1.71 -4.03
CA LYS A 15 9.75 -1.78 -2.91
C LYS A 15 9.51 -3.05 -2.11
N GLU A 16 10.60 -3.68 -1.69
CA GLU A 16 10.52 -4.80 -0.76
C GLU A 16 10.22 -4.27 0.65
N LEU A 17 9.10 -4.72 1.23
CA LEU A 17 8.66 -4.38 2.57
C LEU A 17 8.33 -5.63 3.36
N LYS A 18 8.55 -5.58 4.68
CA LYS A 18 8.20 -6.67 5.59
C LYS A 18 6.82 -6.39 6.18
N CYS A 19 5.96 -7.41 6.22
CA CYS A 19 4.71 -7.34 6.98
C CYS A 19 5.01 -7.40 8.49
N THR A 20 4.88 -6.25 9.16
CA THR A 20 5.05 -6.16 10.63
C THR A 20 3.70 -6.11 11.35
N GLY A 21 2.63 -5.66 10.69
CA GLY A 21 1.32 -5.44 11.31
C GLY A 21 1.27 -4.17 12.19
N GLU A 22 2.38 -3.44 12.26
CA GLU A 22 2.51 -2.23 13.09
C GLU A 22 1.58 -1.11 12.62
N GLY A 23 1.20 -0.27 13.59
CA GLY A 23 0.32 0.89 13.38
C GLY A 23 -1.17 0.61 13.48
N ASN A 24 -1.60 -0.65 13.28
CA ASN A 24 -3.03 -1.00 13.25
C ASN A 24 -3.42 -2.11 14.26
N GLY A 25 -2.54 -2.43 15.21
CA GLY A 25 -2.81 -3.40 16.27
C GLY A 25 -2.80 -4.87 15.82
N ASP A 26 -2.38 -5.15 14.57
CA ASP A 26 -2.27 -6.50 14.05
C ASP A 26 -0.87 -7.07 14.30
N GLY A 27 -0.76 -8.35 14.69
CA GLY A 27 0.52 -9.05 14.68
C GLY A 27 0.85 -9.51 13.26
N GLY A 28 1.83 -8.88 12.58
CA GLY A 28 2.19 -9.23 11.21
C GLY A 28 2.83 -10.61 11.07
N CYS A 29 2.74 -11.21 9.88
CA CYS A 29 3.28 -12.56 9.63
C CYS A 29 4.77 -12.59 9.26
N GLY A 30 5.43 -11.43 9.12
CA GLY A 30 6.86 -11.34 8.79
C GLY A 30 7.22 -11.60 7.33
N ALA A 31 6.24 -11.83 6.45
CA ALA A 31 6.48 -12.04 5.02
C ALA A 31 7.19 -10.83 4.38
N LYS A 32 8.14 -11.11 3.48
CA LYS A 32 8.73 -10.10 2.58
C LYS A 32 7.83 -9.99 1.34
N LEU A 33 7.38 -8.78 1.06
CA LEU A 33 6.41 -8.47 0.02
C LEU A 33 7.02 -7.45 -0.94
N LEU A 34 6.76 -7.62 -2.23
CA LEU A 34 7.03 -6.60 -3.22
C LEU A 34 5.80 -5.71 -3.33
N VAL A 35 5.86 -4.52 -2.73
CA VAL A 35 4.74 -3.58 -2.64
C VAL A 35 4.84 -2.57 -3.78
N GLU A 36 3.76 -2.39 -4.52
CA GLU A 36 3.62 -1.36 -5.55
C GLU A 36 2.82 -0.16 -5.02
N GLU A 37 2.93 0.98 -5.71
CA GLU A 37 2.18 2.21 -5.39
C GLU A 37 0.67 1.97 -5.27
N GLY A 38 0.10 1.08 -6.10
CA GLY A 38 -1.32 0.72 -6.08
C GLY A 38 -1.76 -0.14 -4.88
N ASP A 39 -0.83 -0.69 -4.10
CA ASP A 39 -1.11 -1.41 -2.85
C ASP A 39 -1.29 -0.47 -1.65
N LEU A 40 -0.82 0.78 -1.77
CA LEU A 40 -0.83 1.77 -0.70
C LEU A 40 -2.18 2.48 -0.58
N PHE A 41 -2.52 2.84 0.64
CA PHE A 41 -3.67 3.66 1.00
C PHE A 41 -3.38 4.46 2.26
N ARG A 42 -4.22 5.46 2.53
CA ARG A 42 -4.14 6.25 3.76
C ARG A 42 -5.06 5.67 4.85
N THR A 43 -4.51 5.55 6.06
CA THR A 43 -5.25 5.43 7.33
C THR A 43 -5.04 6.71 8.15
N GLU A 44 -5.81 6.85 9.23
CA GLU A 44 -5.75 8.03 10.10
C GLU A 44 -5.99 7.65 11.55
N SER A 45 -5.35 8.39 12.46
CA SER A 45 -5.58 8.32 13.91
C SER A 45 -5.97 9.72 14.40
N HIS A 46 -6.94 9.78 15.30
CA HIS A 46 -7.46 11.04 15.84
C HIS A 46 -7.26 11.07 17.35
N ALA A 47 -6.55 12.07 17.86
CA ALA A 47 -6.32 12.27 19.29
C ALA A 47 -6.25 13.75 19.64
N LEU A 48 -6.92 14.16 20.74
CA LEU A 48 -6.83 15.52 21.30
C LEU A 48 -6.98 16.68 20.29
N ASN A 49 -7.88 16.54 19.32
CA ASN A 49 -8.15 17.46 18.20
C ASN A 49 -7.10 17.51 17.08
N GLU A 50 -6.18 16.56 17.04
CA GLU A 50 -5.21 16.38 15.96
C GLU A 50 -5.51 15.08 15.20
N THR A 51 -5.20 15.09 13.90
CA THR A 51 -5.34 13.95 13.01
C THR A 51 -3.99 13.64 12.39
N ASP A 52 -3.47 12.45 12.69
CA ASP A 52 -2.31 11.90 12.02
C ASP A 52 -2.75 11.04 10.84
N TYR A 53 -1.94 11.08 9.78
CA TYR A 53 -2.19 10.33 8.56
C TYR A 53 -1.01 9.42 8.27
N TYR A 54 -1.28 8.17 7.92
CA TYR A 54 -0.25 7.17 7.68
C TYR A 54 -0.39 6.57 6.29
N ILE A 55 0.75 6.17 5.72
CA ILE A 55 0.80 5.33 4.53
C ILE A 55 0.72 3.88 4.99
N THR A 56 -0.24 3.14 4.47
CA THR A 56 -0.52 1.76 4.91
C THR A 56 -0.67 0.84 3.72
N PHE A 57 -0.25 -0.42 3.87
CA PHE A 57 -0.59 -1.50 2.95
C PHE A 57 -1.26 -2.66 3.70
N ARG A 58 -1.95 -3.53 2.96
CA ARG A 58 -2.57 -4.76 3.50
C ARG A 58 -1.80 -5.98 3.06
N CYS A 59 -1.35 -6.79 4.01
CA CYS A 59 -0.65 -8.04 3.72
C CYS A 59 -1.58 -9.04 2.98
N PRO A 60 -1.22 -9.56 1.80
CA PRO A 60 -2.05 -10.55 1.10
C PRO A 60 -2.04 -11.93 1.79
N ASN A 61 -1.05 -12.21 2.63
CA ASN A 61 -0.92 -13.50 3.32
C ASN A 61 -1.74 -13.57 4.62
N CYS A 62 -1.60 -12.58 5.51
CA CYS A 62 -2.25 -12.58 6.83
C CYS A 62 -3.33 -11.52 7.01
N ASN A 63 -3.57 -10.67 5.99
CA ASN A 63 -4.53 -9.56 6.01
C ASN A 63 -4.23 -8.42 6.98
N ALA A 64 -3.16 -8.50 7.78
CA ALA A 64 -2.71 -7.42 8.66
C ALA A 64 -2.47 -6.13 7.88
N LEU A 65 -2.85 -5.01 8.49
CA LEU A 65 -2.50 -3.68 8.00
C LEU A 65 -1.12 -3.29 8.55
N THR A 66 -0.27 -2.73 7.70
CA THR A 66 1.08 -2.33 8.11
C THR A 66 1.32 -0.90 7.66
N ASP A 67 1.53 -0.02 8.62
CA ASP A 67 1.95 1.35 8.37
C ASP A 67 3.43 1.37 7.98
N ILE A 68 3.77 2.30 7.10
CA ILE A 68 5.14 2.50 6.62
C ILE A 68 5.46 3.99 6.69
N ASP A 69 6.71 4.30 6.97
CA ASP A 69 7.16 5.69 7.06
C ASP A 69 6.81 6.47 5.79
N ASP A 70 6.44 7.75 5.97
CA ASP A 70 5.97 8.70 4.96
C ASP A 70 6.94 8.98 3.78
N ARG A 71 8.07 8.27 3.67
CA ARG A 71 9.10 8.50 2.65
C ARG A 71 9.28 7.37 1.65
N VAL A 72 8.23 6.58 1.39
CA VAL A 72 8.33 5.60 0.30
C VAL A 72 8.01 6.26 -1.05
N GLY A 73 9.05 6.41 -1.87
CA GLY A 73 8.89 6.87 -3.26
C GLY A 73 8.45 8.33 -3.42
N ASN A 74 8.66 9.18 -2.40
CA ASN A 74 8.23 10.59 -2.34
C ASN A 74 6.71 10.80 -2.40
N ILE A 75 5.91 9.85 -1.91
CA ILE A 75 4.46 9.97 -1.85
C ILE A 75 4.04 10.38 -0.45
N SER A 76 3.20 11.39 -0.32
CA SER A 76 2.54 11.74 0.95
C SER A 76 1.27 10.90 1.16
N ALA A 77 0.95 10.56 2.41
CA ALA A 77 -0.33 9.95 2.76
C ALA A 77 -1.52 10.75 2.18
N HIS A 78 -1.43 12.09 2.10
CA HIS A 78 -2.49 12.94 1.56
C HIS A 78 -2.84 12.66 0.10
N GLU A 79 -1.89 12.17 -0.69
CA GLU A 79 -2.05 11.85 -2.11
C GLU A 79 -2.68 10.46 -2.33
N LEU A 80 -2.66 9.62 -1.28
CA LEU A 80 -3.20 8.26 -1.34
C LEU A 80 -4.72 8.23 -1.10
N PRO A 81 -5.43 7.27 -1.72
CA PRO A 81 -6.83 7.06 -1.41
C PRO A 81 -7.00 6.63 0.05
N HIS A 82 -8.02 7.16 0.72
CA HIS A 82 -8.44 6.64 2.02
C HIS A 82 -8.80 5.14 1.92
N TYR A 83 -8.54 4.37 2.99
CA TYR A 83 -8.74 2.90 3.02
C TYR A 83 -10.07 2.43 2.42
N SER A 84 -11.17 3.12 2.74
CA SER A 84 -12.50 2.79 2.22
C SER A 84 -12.62 2.93 0.69
N ALA A 85 -11.97 3.94 0.10
CA ALA A 85 -11.93 4.16 -1.34
C ALA A 85 -11.00 3.15 -2.04
N TRP A 86 -9.83 2.90 -1.46
CA TRP A 86 -8.89 1.87 -1.94
C TRP A 86 -9.55 0.48 -2.00
N ARG A 87 -10.22 0.08 -0.91
CA ARG A 87 -10.93 -1.20 -0.81
C ARG A 87 -12.03 -1.36 -1.87
N LYS A 88 -12.75 -0.29 -2.17
CA LYS A 88 -13.78 -0.28 -3.24
C LYS A 88 -13.17 -0.49 -4.63
N ARG A 89 -12.01 0.12 -4.92
CA ARG A 89 -11.30 -0.05 -6.20
C ARG A 89 -10.85 -1.50 -6.40
N ARG A 90 -10.23 -2.11 -5.38
CA ARG A 90 -9.76 -3.52 -5.43
C ARG A 90 -10.90 -4.52 -5.64
N ARG A 91 -12.07 -4.30 -5.04
CA ARG A 91 -13.27 -5.14 -5.28
C ARG A 91 -13.76 -5.08 -6.73
N ARG A 92 -13.62 -3.93 -7.40
CA ARG A 92 -14.03 -3.78 -8.82
C ARG A 92 -13.04 -4.43 -9.78
N SER A 93 -11.75 -4.38 -9.46
CA SER A 93 -10.70 -5.05 -10.25
C SER A 93 -10.70 -6.57 -10.10
N ALA A 94 -11.32 -7.10 -9.05
CA ALA A 94 -11.49 -8.54 -8.81
C ALA A 94 -12.82 -9.10 -9.33
N ALA A 95 -13.65 -8.28 -9.99
CA ALA A 95 -14.84 -8.79 -10.67
C ALA A 95 -14.39 -9.68 -11.83
N PRO A 96 -14.99 -10.88 -12.01
CA PRO A 96 -14.65 -11.74 -13.14
C PRO A 96 -14.95 -10.97 -14.43
N THR A 97 -13.95 -10.87 -15.30
CA THR A 97 -14.15 -10.46 -16.69
C THR A 97 -15.19 -11.40 -17.30
N PRO A 98 -16.24 -10.90 -17.99
CA PRO A 98 -17.24 -11.76 -18.63
C PRO A 98 -16.63 -12.72 -19.64
#